data_AF-A0A1F5Z7D6-F1
#
_entry.id   AF-A0A1F5Z7D6-F1
#
_cell.length_a   1.000
_cell.length_b   1.000
_cell.length_c   1.000
_cell.angle_alpha   90.00
_cell.angle_beta   90.00
_cell.angle_gamma   90.00
#
_symmetry.space_group_name_H-M   'P 1'
#
loop_
_entity.id
_entity.type
_entity.pdbx_description
1 polymer ?
#
loop_
_entity_poly.entity_id
_entity_poly.type
_entity_poly.pdbx_seq_one_letter_code
_entity_poly.pdbx_strand_id
1 'polypeptide(L)'
;MDKNKLLLSLLIVSLFIILILSYTVLFKGNNKTPNKQGEIETITPPIESDYDEPFIKEFNEAQLREYQYTLSTGEEITIQVPANVDPPPQEVVERMYLRQQEK
;
A
#
# COMPACT_ATOMS: atom_id res chain seq x y z
N MET A 1 7.86 39.89 32.83
CA MET A 1 8.03 38.72 31.95
C MET A 1 9.45 38.76 31.42
N ASP A 2 10.26 37.76 31.77
CA ASP A 2 11.71 37.78 31.55
C ASP A 2 12.01 37.87 30.05
N LYS A 3 12.79 38.87 29.62
CA LYS A 3 13.14 39.10 28.19
C LYS A 3 13.69 37.83 27.52
N ASN A 4 14.34 36.98 28.30
CA ASN A 4 14.88 35.68 27.87
C ASN A 4 13.78 34.68 27.50
N LYS A 5 12.62 34.71 28.16
CA LYS A 5 11.47 33.85 27.84
C LYS A 5 10.79 34.29 26.53
N LEU A 6 10.75 35.59 26.27
CA LEU A 6 10.25 36.13 25.00
C LEU A 6 11.20 35.76 23.84
N LEU A 7 12.52 35.89 24.03
CA LEU A 7 13.50 35.48 23.03
C LEU A 7 13.47 33.97 22.77
N LEU A 8 13.35 33.15 23.82
CA LEU A 8 13.24 31.70 23.68
C LEU A 8 11.96 31.30 22.93
N SER A 9 10.83 31.92 23.27
CA SER A 9 9.56 31.68 22.57
C SER A 9 9.66 32.07 21.09
N LEU A 10 10.30 33.20 20.77
CA LEU A 10 10.51 33.65 19.40
C LEU A 10 11.43 32.71 18.60
N LEU A 11 12.47 32.17 19.23
CA LEU A 11 13.37 31.18 18.63
C LEU A 11 12.64 29.86 18.31
N ILE A 12 11.80 29.38 19.22
CA ILE A 12 11.02 28.14 19.02
C ILE A 12 10.07 28.31 17.83
N VAL A 13 9.34 29.43 17.76
CA VAL A 13 8.42 29.71 16.64
C VAL A 13 9.18 29.79 15.31
N SER A 14 10.34 30.46 15.29
CA SER A 14 11.20 30.53 14.11
C SER A 14 11.67 29.15 13.64
N LEU A 15 12.07 28.27 14.57
CA LEU A 15 12.49 26.90 14.27
C LEU A 15 11.35 26.09 13.60
N PHE A 16 10.12 26.21 14.09
CA PHE A 16 8.97 25.54 13.50
C PHE A 16 8.68 26.04 12.08
N ILE A 17 8.80 27.34 11.82
CA ILE A 17 8.62 27.91 10.48
C ILE A 17 9.66 27.33 9.50
N ILE A 18 10.93 27.26 9.91
CA ILE A 18 12.01 26.68 9.10
C ILE A 18 11.76 25.19 8.83
N LEU A 19 11.28 24.45 9.83
CA LEU A 19 10.96 23.02 9.71
C LEU A 19 9.82 22.76 8.71
N ILE A 20 8.77 23.58 8.75
CA ILE A 20 7.64 23.49 7.81
C ILE A 20 8.12 23.81 6.39
N LEU A 21 8.90 24.89 6.22
CA LEU A 21 9.45 25.27 4.92
C LEU A 21 10.38 24.20 4.36
N SER A 22 11.27 23.61 5.17
CA SER A 22 12.17 22.54 4.72
C SER A 22 11.40 21.29 4.31
N TYR A 23 10.33 20.93 5.05
CA TYR A 23 9.44 19.84 4.65
C TYR A 23 8.76 20.12 3.31
N THR A 24 8.26 21.34 3.08
CA THR A 24 7.64 21.69 1.78
C THR A 24 8.64 21.67 0.62
N VAL A 25 9.89 22.09 0.82
CA VAL A 25 10.92 22.06 -0.24
C VAL A 25 11.35 20.64 -0.57
N LEU A 26 11.53 19.79 0.44
CA LEU A 26 11.90 18.38 0.26
C LEU A 26 10.77 17.56 -0.36
N PHE A 27 9.51 17.84 -0.03
CA PHE A 27 8.36 17.06 -0.51
C PHE A 27 7.80 17.56 -1.86
N LYS A 28 7.94 18.85 -2.18
CA LYS A 28 7.44 19.45 -3.45
C LYS A 28 8.36 19.19 -4.65
N GLY A 29 9.53 18.57 -4.43
CA GLY A 29 10.49 18.21 -5.47
C GLY A 29 10.27 16.86 -6.15
N ASN A 30 9.34 16.02 -5.66
CA ASN A 30 9.11 14.67 -6.18
C ASN A 30 7.91 14.54 -7.12
N ASN A 31 7.37 15.67 -7.59
CA ASN A 31 6.22 15.73 -8.49
C ASN A 31 6.64 15.64 -9.97
N LYS A 32 7.80 15.03 -10.26
CA LYS A 32 8.11 14.63 -11.63
C LYS A 32 7.15 13.50 -11.98
N THR A 33 6.04 13.87 -12.58
CA THR A 33 5.24 13.00 -13.44
C THR A 33 6.20 12.15 -14.26
N PRO A 34 6.18 10.81 -14.15
CA PRO A 34 6.87 9.98 -15.12
C PRO A 34 6.05 10.06 -16.41
N ASN A 35 6.31 11.09 -17.21
CA ASN A 35 6.00 11.06 -18.63
C ASN A 35 7.02 10.11 -19.28
N LYS A 36 6.73 8.81 -19.18
CA LYS A 36 7.14 7.81 -20.14
C LYS A 36 5.87 7.07 -20.52
N GLN A 37 5.13 7.68 -21.45
CA GLN A 37 4.38 6.94 -22.46
C GLN A 37 5.37 6.04 -23.20
N GLY A 38 5.75 4.93 -22.57
CA GLY A 38 6.08 3.73 -23.28
C GLY A 38 4.77 3.24 -23.86
N GLU A 39 4.71 3.17 -25.16
CA GLU A 39 3.73 2.41 -25.92
C GLU A 39 3.69 0.99 -25.34
N ILE A 40 2.78 0.76 -24.40
CA ILE A 40 2.40 -0.58 -23.99
C ILE A 40 1.51 -1.05 -25.13
N GLU A 41 2.08 -1.81 -26.05
CA GLU A 41 1.29 -2.72 -26.87
C GLU A 41 0.33 -3.41 -25.90
N THR A 42 -0.95 -3.09 -26.04
CA THR A 42 -2.00 -3.78 -25.31
C THR A 42 -2.05 -5.18 -25.92
N ILE A 43 -1.16 -6.06 -25.46
CA ILE A 43 -1.43 -7.48 -25.43
C ILE A 43 -2.61 -7.60 -24.47
N THR A 44 -3.81 -7.42 -25.01
CA THR A 44 -5.02 -7.97 -24.40
C THR A 44 -4.69 -9.45 -24.26
N PRO A 45 -4.44 -9.99 -23.05
CA PRO A 45 -4.49 -11.44 -22.93
C PRO A 45 -5.86 -11.83 -23.47
N PRO A 46 -6.01 -12.91 -24.25
CA PRO A 46 -7.33 -13.38 -24.62
C PRO A 46 -8.11 -13.62 -23.32
N ILE A 47 -8.95 -12.65 -22.93
CA ILE A 47 -9.92 -12.82 -21.86
C ILE A 47 -11.06 -13.57 -22.50
N GLU A 48 -10.86 -14.87 -22.63
CA GLU A 48 -11.87 -15.87 -22.34
C GLU A 48 -11.16 -16.82 -21.41
N SER A 49 -11.11 -16.44 -20.13
CA SER A 49 -10.89 -17.42 -19.09
C SER A 49 -12.09 -18.35 -19.11
N ASP A 50 -12.01 -19.40 -19.92
CA ASP A 50 -12.64 -20.68 -19.64
C ASP A 50 -12.07 -21.14 -18.29
N TYR A 51 -12.57 -20.56 -17.20
CA TYR A 51 -12.47 -21.23 -15.92
C TYR A 51 -13.31 -22.48 -16.10
N ASP A 52 -12.65 -23.61 -16.35
CA ASP A 52 -13.31 -24.89 -16.44
C ASP A 52 -14.21 -25.01 -15.19
N GLU A 53 -15.53 -25.13 -15.37
CA GLU A 53 -16.47 -25.39 -14.28
C GLU A 53 -15.98 -26.45 -13.26
N PRO A 54 -15.25 -27.53 -13.63
CA PRO A 54 -14.66 -28.42 -12.65
C PRO A 54 -13.64 -27.75 -11.72
N PHE A 55 -12.84 -26.78 -12.18
CA PHE A 55 -11.89 -26.05 -11.33
C PHE A 55 -12.61 -25.20 -10.28
N ILE A 56 -13.69 -24.50 -10.65
CA ILE A 56 -14.45 -23.68 -9.70
C ILE A 56 -15.10 -24.56 -8.62
N LYS A 57 -15.64 -25.73 -9.02
CA LYS A 57 -16.19 -26.70 -8.07
C LYS A 57 -15.11 -27.24 -7.12
N GLU A 58 -13.97 -27.64 -7.65
CA GLU A 58 -12.85 -28.15 -6.86
C GLU A 58 -12.29 -27.08 -5.90
N PHE A 59 -12.20 -25.82 -6.34
CA PHE A 59 -11.77 -24.69 -5.51
C PHE A 59 -12.71 -24.43 -4.33
N ASN A 60 -14.03 -24.52 -4.56
CA ASN A 60 -15.04 -24.29 -3.53
C ASN A 60 -15.17 -25.47 -2.55
N GLU A 61 -14.90 -26.70 -3.01
CA GLU A 61 -14.94 -27.91 -2.18
C GLU A 61 -13.59 -28.20 -1.48
N ALA A 62 -12.52 -27.51 -1.86
CA ALA A 62 -11.20 -27.71 -1.31
C ALA A 62 -11.12 -27.34 0.18
N GLN A 63 -10.36 -28.13 0.93
CA GLN A 63 -10.06 -27.85 2.33
C GLN A 63 -9.29 -26.54 2.43
N LEU A 64 -9.81 -25.58 3.18
CA LEU A 64 -9.15 -24.29 3.41
C LEU A 64 -8.05 -24.44 4.46
N ARG A 65 -6.92 -23.78 4.21
CA ARG A 65 -5.84 -23.57 5.16
C ARG A 65 -5.74 -22.10 5.53
N GLU A 66 -5.47 -21.84 6.80
CA GLU A 66 -5.28 -20.51 7.34
C GLU A 66 -3.81 -20.10 7.25
N TYR A 67 -3.57 -18.89 6.78
CA TYR A 67 -2.25 -18.28 6.72
C TYR A 67 -2.29 -16.91 7.40
N GLN A 68 -1.39 -16.69 8.34
CA GLN A 68 -1.26 -15.45 9.09
C GLN A 68 -0.21 -14.55 8.46
N TYR A 69 -0.55 -13.28 8.29
CA TYR A 69 0.31 -12.24 7.74
C TYR A 69 0.37 -11.07 8.70
N THR A 70 1.56 -10.52 8.87
CA THR A 70 1.75 -9.23 9.56
C THR A 70 1.93 -8.15 8.52
N LEU A 71 1.00 -7.21 8.44
CA LEU A 71 1.05 -6.09 7.52
C LEU A 71 2.14 -5.09 7.94
N SER A 72 2.63 -4.30 7.00
CA SER A 72 3.56 -3.18 7.25
C SER A 72 3.04 -2.14 8.26
N THR A 73 1.73 -2.11 8.50
CA THR A 73 1.08 -1.28 9.55
C THR A 73 1.26 -1.86 10.96
N GLY A 74 1.74 -3.10 11.08
CA GLY A 74 1.80 -3.87 12.34
C GLY A 74 0.52 -4.66 12.65
N GLU A 75 -0.48 -4.62 11.78
CA GLU A 75 -1.73 -5.37 11.93
C GLU A 75 -1.56 -6.82 11.48
N GLU A 76 -2.10 -7.77 12.25
CA GLU A 76 -2.10 -9.18 11.90
C GLU A 76 -3.42 -9.55 11.24
N ILE A 77 -3.35 -10.18 10.06
CA ILE A 77 -4.51 -10.67 9.34
C ILE A 77 -4.36 -12.14 8.99
N THR A 78 -5.49 -12.84 8.97
CA THR A 78 -5.56 -14.25 8.58
C THR A 78 -6.33 -14.36 7.29
N ILE A 79 -5.75 -15.03 6.30
CA ILE A 79 -6.43 -15.36 5.05
C ILE A 79 -6.62 -16.86 4.94
N GLN A 80 -7.72 -17.26 4.33
CA GLN A 80 -8.03 -18.66 4.06
C GLN A 80 -7.77 -18.94 2.58
N VAL A 81 -6.91 -19.92 2.31
CA VAL A 81 -6.53 -20.32 0.95
C VAL A 81 -6.74 -21.83 0.82
N PRO A 82 -7.29 -22.32 -0.29
CA PRO A 82 -7.39 -23.75 -0.54
C PRO A 82 -6.05 -24.46 -0.38
N ALA A 83 -6.06 -25.64 0.24
CA ALA A 83 -4.86 -26.39 0.58
C ALA A 83 -3.97 -26.75 -0.61
N ASN A 84 -4.52 -26.77 -1.83
CA ASN A 84 -3.82 -27.12 -3.06
C ASN A 84 -3.22 -25.90 -3.78
N VAL A 85 -3.38 -24.70 -3.21
CA VAL A 85 -2.93 -23.44 -3.81
C VAL A 85 -1.88 -22.81 -2.90
N ASP A 86 -0.81 -22.32 -3.51
CA ASP A 86 0.22 -21.61 -2.77
C ASP A 86 -0.33 -20.31 -2.15
N PRO A 87 0.06 -19.99 -0.91
CA PRO A 87 -0.40 -18.78 -0.25
C PRO A 87 0.10 -17.54 -1.00
N PRO A 88 -0.72 -16.48 -1.11
CA PRO A 88 -0.33 -15.27 -1.83
C PRO A 88 0.87 -14.58 -1.16
N PRO A 89 1.74 -13.91 -1.93
CA PRO A 89 2.85 -13.14 -1.36
C PRO A 89 2.39 -11.98 -0.48
N GLN A 90 3.20 -11.62 0.52
CA GLN A 90 2.89 -10.53 1.46
C GLN A 90 2.57 -9.19 0.77
N GLU A 91 3.31 -8.82 -0.28
CA GLU A 91 3.07 -7.60 -1.06
C GLU A 91 1.68 -7.60 -1.75
N VAL A 92 1.20 -8.78 -2.18
CA VAL A 92 -0.13 -8.91 -2.79
C VAL A 92 -1.20 -8.76 -1.71
N VAL A 93 -1.00 -9.39 -0.56
CA VAL A 93 -1.90 -9.31 0.59
C VAL A 93 -2.07 -7.86 1.06
N GLU A 94 -0.97 -7.12 1.21
CA GLU A 94 -1.00 -5.70 1.61
C GLU A 94 -1.73 -4.82 0.61
N ARG A 95 -1.46 -4.98 -0.70
CA ARG A 95 -2.15 -4.20 -1.74
C ARG A 95 -3.65 -4.46 -1.77
N MET A 96 -4.05 -5.71 -1.58
CA MET A 96 -5.47 -6.08 -1.54
C MET A 96 -6.15 -5.54 -0.29
N TYR A 97 -5.48 -5.58 0.86
CA TYR A 97 -5.98 -5.02 2.11
C TYR A 97 -6.20 -3.50 2.02
N LEU A 98 -5.20 -2.75 1.52
CA LEU A 98 -5.31 -1.30 1.32
C LEU A 98 -6.47 -0.93 0.39
N ARG A 99 -6.64 -1.68 -0.71
CA ARG A 99 -7.76 -1.47 -1.64
C ARG A 99 -9.13 -1.69 -1.00
N GLN A 100 -9.24 -2.58 0.00
CA GLN A 100 -10.51 -2.77 0.72
C GLN A 100 -10.83 -1.61 1.66
N GLN A 101 -9.82 -0.96 2.24
CA GLN A 101 -10.03 0.21 3.10
C GLN A 101 -10.44 1.47 2.33
N GLU A 102 -10.08 1.55 1.04
CA GLU A 102 -10.47 2.66 0.16
C GLU A 102 -11.90 2.53 -0.40
N LYS A 103 -12.59 1.41 -0.14
CA LYS A 103 -13.98 1.16 -0.55
C LYS A 103 -14.97 1.52 0.54
#